data_AF-A0A7C6PZD2-F1
#
_entry.id   AF-A0A7C6PZD2-F1
#
_cell.length_a   1.000
_cell.length_b   1.000
_cell.length_c   1.000
_cell.angle_alpha   90.00
_cell.angle_beta   90.00
_cell.angle_gamma   90.00
#
_symmetry.space_group_name_H-M   'P 1'
#
loop_
_entity.id
_entity.type
_entity.pdbx_description
1 polymer ?
#
loop_
_entity_poly.entity_id
_entity_poly.type
_entity_poly.pdbx_seq_one_letter_code
_entity_poly.pdbx_strand_id
1 'polypeptide(L)'
;FLTFNGHHYLLYAMVNSFYKVPLLSFTYNQAIVSYMIQLFANSFVIAVQVAMPVIGTLFLTELAFGIIVRTVPQMNVFMVGIPVKIILGIIVLSLSMPLYVYFLKYIFEKIYDDIFILFSLM
;
A
#
# COMPACT_ATOMS: atom_id res chain seq x y z
N PHE A 1 10.77 6.99 -3.34
CA PHE A 1 10.48 8.31 -3.94
C PHE A 1 11.72 8.95 -4.54
N LEU A 2 12.73 9.34 -3.76
CA LEU A 2 13.96 9.95 -4.29
C LEU A 2 14.76 8.97 -5.16
N THR A 3 15.00 7.74 -4.66
CA THR A 3 15.76 6.69 -5.36
C THR A 3 15.18 6.29 -6.73
N PHE A 4 13.87 6.45 -6.92
CA PHE A 4 13.16 6.08 -8.14
C PHE A 4 12.82 7.29 -9.02
N ASN A 5 13.40 8.47 -8.75
CA ASN A 5 13.09 9.71 -9.45
C ASN A 5 11.61 10.12 -9.41
N GLY A 6 10.84 9.67 -8.41
CA GLY A 6 9.42 10.01 -8.25
C GLY A 6 9.16 11.52 -8.15
N HIS A 7 10.14 12.28 -7.65
CA HIS A 7 10.08 13.74 -7.60
C HIS A 7 10.18 14.37 -9.00
N HIS A 8 11.00 13.82 -9.90
CA HIS A 8 11.06 14.28 -11.29
C HIS A 8 9.73 14.01 -12.01
N TYR A 9 9.12 12.85 -11.76
CA TYR A 9 7.79 12.52 -12.28
C TYR A 9 6.73 13.52 -11.81
N LEU A 10 6.75 13.92 -10.53
CA LEU A 10 5.84 14.92 -10.00
C LEU A 10 6.04 16.29 -10.66
N LEU A 11 7.29 16.75 -10.79
CA LEU A 11 7.59 18.02 -11.46
C LEU A 11 7.18 17.99 -12.93
N TYR A 12 7.45 16.89 -13.63
CA TYR A 12 7.04 16.71 -15.02
C TYR A 12 5.51 16.73 -15.17
N ALA A 13 4.78 16.06 -14.27
CA ALA A 13 3.33 16.10 -14.25
C ALA A 13 2.79 17.52 -13.99
N MET A 14 3.40 18.28 -13.06
CA MET A 14 3.03 19.67 -12.81
C MET A 14 3.22 20.58 -14.03
N VAL A 15 4.31 20.41 -14.79
CA VAL A 15 4.52 21.18 -16.01
C VAL A 15 3.52 20.76 -17.09
N ASN A 16 3.29 19.45 -17.25
CA ASN A 16 2.37 18.91 -18.25
C ASN A 16 0.90 19.25 -17.99
N SER A 17 0.51 19.48 -16.74
CA SER A 17 -0.86 19.86 -16.40
C SER A 17 -1.28 21.16 -17.09
N PHE A 18 -0.38 22.14 -17.23
CA PHE A 18 -0.66 23.40 -17.91
C PHE A 18 -0.88 23.24 -19.42
N TYR A 19 -0.29 22.22 -20.04
CA TYR A 19 -0.48 21.92 -21.47
C TYR A 19 -1.74 21.10 -21.72
N LYS A 20 -2.05 20.14 -20.82
CA LYS A 20 -3.22 19.26 -20.97
C LYS A 20 -4.51 19.89 -20.48
N VAL A 21 -4.45 20.70 -19.43
CA VAL A 21 -5.58 21.43 -18.86
C VAL A 21 -5.24 22.93 -18.88
N PRO A 22 -5.41 23.59 -20.03
CA PRO A 22 -5.21 25.03 -20.15
C PRO A 22 -5.99 25.83 -19.10
N LEU A 23 -5.47 27.03 -18.79
CA LEU A 23 -6.16 27.95 -17.88
C LEU A 23 -7.57 28.25 -18.42
N LEU A 24 -8.57 28.14 -17.54
CA LEU A 24 -10.00 28.39 -17.83
C LEU A 24 -10.69 27.36 -18.76
N SER A 25 -10.01 26.28 -19.18
CA SER A 25 -10.62 25.25 -20.03
C SER A 25 -11.13 24.01 -19.26
N PHE A 26 -11.09 24.03 -17.93
CA PHE A 26 -11.55 22.91 -17.12
C PHE A 26 -13.05 22.70 -17.31
N THR A 27 -13.43 21.50 -17.72
CA THR A 27 -14.83 21.10 -17.82
C THR A 27 -15.15 20.00 -16.83
N TYR A 28 -16.28 20.12 -16.14
CA TYR A 28 -16.71 19.07 -15.23
C TYR A 28 -17.08 17.81 -16.03
N ASN A 29 -16.37 16.72 -15.76
CA ASN A 29 -16.64 15.41 -16.34
C ASN A 29 -16.89 14.41 -15.21
N GLN A 30 -18.05 13.74 -15.27
CA GLN A 30 -18.42 12.71 -14.28
C GLN A 30 -17.39 11.55 -14.24
N ALA A 31 -16.67 11.32 -15.34
CA ALA A 31 -15.59 10.35 -15.40
C ALA A 31 -14.43 10.67 -14.45
N ILE A 32 -14.17 11.95 -14.14
CA ILE A 32 -13.14 12.35 -13.17
C ILE A 32 -13.54 11.86 -11.78
N VAL A 33 -14.80 12.07 -11.40
CA VAL A 33 -15.31 11.68 -10.08
C VAL A 33 -15.28 10.16 -9.92
N SER A 34 -15.76 9.41 -10.92
CA SER A 34 -15.74 7.94 -10.86
C SER A 34 -14.30 7.40 -10.81
N TYR A 35 -13.38 7.98 -11.58
CA TYR A 35 -11.98 7.58 -11.57
C TYR A 35 -11.29 7.89 -10.24
N MET A 36 -11.58 9.03 -9.62
CA MET A 36 -11.08 9.38 -8.28
C MET A 36 -11.56 8.40 -7.21
N ILE A 37 -12.84 8.01 -7.24
CA ILE A 37 -13.39 7.00 -6.34
C ILE A 37 -12.69 5.65 -6.56
N GLN A 38 -12.43 5.28 -7.81
CA GLN A 38 -11.72 4.04 -8.13
C GLN A 38 -10.27 4.07 -7.63
N LEU A 39 -9.55 5.19 -7.78
CA LEU A 39 -8.20 5.34 -7.24
C LEU A 39 -8.18 5.23 -5.71
N PHE A 40 -9.17 5.82 -5.04
CA PHE A 40 -9.33 5.67 -3.60
C PHE A 40 -9.58 4.21 -3.20
N ALA A 41 -10.49 3.50 -3.87
CA ALA A 41 -10.75 2.08 -3.62
C ALA A 41 -9.50 1.22 -3.85
N ASN A 42 -8.76 1.48 -4.93
CA ASN A 42 -7.51 0.80 -5.25
C ASN A 42 -6.44 1.01 -4.16
N SER A 43 -6.40 2.17 -3.50
CA SER A 43 -5.46 2.43 -2.40
C SER A 43 -5.66 1.48 -1.22
N PHE A 44 -6.91 1.09 -0.91
CA PHE A 44 -7.19 0.08 0.13
C PHE A 44 -6.70 -1.30 -0.28
N VAL A 45 -6.91 -1.69 -1.54
CA VAL A 45 -6.43 -2.97 -2.06
C VAL A 45 -4.91 -3.05 -1.95
N ILE A 46 -4.21 -1.97 -2.35
CA ILE A 46 -2.75 -1.84 -2.24
C ILE A 46 -2.32 -1.92 -0.76
N ALA A 47 -2.98 -1.20 0.14
CA ALA A 47 -2.66 -1.22 1.57
C ALA A 47 -2.78 -2.63 2.16
N VAL A 48 -3.85 -3.36 1.83
CA VAL A 48 -4.03 -4.75 2.26
C VAL A 48 -2.93 -5.63 1.70
N GLN A 49 -2.64 -5.54 0.39
CA GLN A 49 -1.57 -6.32 -0.28
C GLN A 49 -0.20 -6.10 0.37
N VAL A 50 0.14 -4.86 0.71
CA VAL A 50 1.39 -4.54 1.41
C VAL A 50 1.41 -5.13 2.82
N ALA A 51 0.28 -5.14 3.52
CA ALA A 51 0.18 -5.71 4.87
C ALA A 51 0.10 -7.25 4.90
N MET A 52 -0.20 -7.91 3.77
CA MET A 52 -0.43 -9.36 3.69
C MET A 52 0.67 -10.24 4.32
N PRO A 53 1.98 -10.00 4.10
CA PRO A 53 3.01 -10.87 4.67
C PRO A 53 2.96 -10.92 6.20
N VAL A 54 2.71 -9.76 6.82
CA VAL A 54 2.66 -9.62 8.27
C VAL A 54 1.34 -10.14 8.81
N ILE A 55 0.21 -9.74 8.20
CA ILE A 55 -1.13 -10.21 8.60
C ILE A 55 -1.20 -11.73 8.51
N GLY A 56 -0.74 -12.32 7.41
CA GLY A 56 -0.73 -13.77 7.21
C GLY A 56 0.10 -14.49 8.27
N THR A 57 1.29 -13.97 8.60
CA THR A 57 2.12 -14.58 9.66
C THR A 57 1.50 -14.49 11.03
N LEU A 58 0.96 -13.32 11.40
CA LEU A 58 0.32 -13.13 12.70
C LEU A 58 -0.96 -13.96 12.80
N PHE A 59 -1.72 -14.10 11.73
CA PHE A 59 -2.90 -14.96 11.67
C PHE A 59 -2.54 -16.44 11.94
N LEU A 60 -1.49 -16.96 11.28
CA LEU A 60 -0.99 -18.32 11.56
C LEU A 60 -0.50 -18.46 13.00
N THR A 61 0.08 -17.40 13.55
CA THR A 61 0.53 -17.35 14.94
C THR A 61 -0.66 -17.42 15.91
N GLU A 62 -1.78 -16.76 15.64
CA GLU A 62 -3.00 -16.91 16.44
C GLU A 62 -3.53 -18.36 16.40
N LEU A 63 -3.52 -18.99 15.23
CA LEU A 63 -3.94 -20.39 15.10
C LEU A 63 -3.03 -21.32 15.93
N ALA A 64 -1.72 -21.11 15.86
CA ALA A 64 -0.75 -21.86 16.66
C ALA A 64 -0.98 -21.66 18.17
N PHE A 65 -1.16 -20.42 18.63
CA PHE A 65 -1.46 -20.15 20.04
C PHE A 65 -2.79 -20.75 20.48
N GLY A 66 -3.82 -20.75 19.62
CA GLY A 66 -5.09 -21.42 19.90
C GLY A 66 -4.93 -22.92 20.19
N ILE A 67 -4.01 -23.59 19.49
CA ILE A 67 -3.67 -25.00 19.77
C ILE A 67 -2.88 -25.13 21.06
N ILE A 68 -1.92 -24.22 21.32
CA ILE A 68 -1.10 -24.24 22.53
C ILE A 68 -1.95 -24.06 23.79
N VAL A 69 -2.96 -23.18 23.76
CA VAL A 69 -3.88 -22.98 24.90
C VAL A 69 -4.57 -24.29 25.30
N ARG A 70 -4.93 -25.13 24.32
CA ARG A 70 -5.59 -26.43 24.58
C ARG A 70 -4.63 -27.48 25.13
N THR A 71 -3.37 -27.45 24.71
CA THR A 71 -2.37 -28.45 25.08
C THR A 71 -1.66 -28.12 26.39
N VAL A 72 -1.45 -26.83 26.68
CA VAL A 72 -0.82 -26.33 27.91
C VAL A 72 -1.72 -25.27 28.56
N PRO A 73 -2.84 -25.68 29.20
CA PRO A 73 -3.87 -24.75 29.70
C PRO A 73 -3.41 -23.85 30.85
N GLN A 74 -2.36 -24.24 31.60
CA GLN A 74 -1.75 -23.40 32.63
C GLN A 74 -0.87 -22.26 32.08
N MET A 75 -0.58 -22.24 30.77
CA MET A 75 0.28 -21.22 30.19
C MET A 75 -0.46 -19.87 30.09
N ASN A 76 0.14 -18.80 30.61
CA ASN A 76 -0.36 -17.45 30.34
C ASN A 76 0.00 -17.04 28.90
N VAL A 77 -0.94 -17.27 27.99
CA VAL A 77 -0.74 -17.07 26.55
C VAL A 77 -0.55 -15.59 26.20
N PHE A 78 -1.04 -14.64 26.99
CA PHE A 78 -0.74 -13.23 26.78
C PHE A 78 0.73 -12.90 27.08
N MET A 79 1.27 -13.48 28.16
CA MET A 79 2.66 -13.26 28.57
C MET A 79 3.66 -13.79 27.53
N VAL A 80 3.37 -14.93 26.91
CA VAL A 80 4.25 -15.53 25.89
C VAL A 80 3.92 -15.01 24.48
N GLY A 81 2.64 -14.81 24.18
CA GLY A 81 2.15 -14.50 22.85
C GLY A 81 2.53 -13.10 22.37
N ILE A 82 2.49 -12.09 23.24
CA ILE A 82 2.85 -10.73 22.85
C ILE A 82 4.34 -10.65 22.43
N PRO A 83 5.32 -11.13 23.22
CA PRO A 83 6.72 -11.15 22.79
C PRO A 83 6.95 -11.89 21.48
N VAL A 84 6.33 -13.07 21.30
CA VAL A 84 6.45 -13.87 20.08
C VAL A 84 5.92 -13.13 18.86
N LYS A 85 4.74 -12.51 18.96
CA LYS A 85 4.14 -11.72 17.87
C LYS A 85 5.03 -10.54 17.45
N ILE A 86 5.64 -9.84 18.41
CA ILE A 86 6.55 -8.72 18.13
C ILE A 86 7.78 -9.22 17.37
N ILE A 87 8.43 -10.29 17.87
CA ILE A 87 9.62 -10.85 17.23
C ILE A 87 9.32 -11.35 15.82
N LEU A 88 8.25 -12.13 15.65
CA LEU A 88 7.83 -12.63 14.33
C LEU A 88 7.46 -11.48 13.38
N GLY A 89 6.73 -10.47 13.87
CA GLY A 89 6.38 -9.29 13.08
C GLY A 89 7.61 -8.58 12.54
N ILE A 90 8.63 -8.36 13.38
CA ILE A 90 9.88 -7.71 12.97
C ILE A 90 10.66 -8.57 11.97
N ILE A 91 10.77 -9.88 12.21
CA ILE A 91 11.47 -10.81 11.31
C ILE A 91 10.82 -10.81 9.93
N VAL A 92 9.49 -10.95 9.87
CA VAL A 92 8.75 -10.98 8.61
C VAL A 92 8.83 -9.65 7.89
N LEU A 93 8.71 -8.54 8.61
CA LEU A 93 8.88 -7.20 8.04
C LEU A 93 10.27 -7.05 7.41
N SER A 94 11.32 -7.49 8.10
CA SER A 94 12.70 -7.43 7.61
C SER A 94 12.88 -8.29 6.34
N LEU A 95 12.39 -9.53 6.35
CA LEU A 95 12.45 -10.43 5.20
C LEU A 95 11.61 -9.93 4.00
N SER A 96 10.54 -9.17 4.26
CA SER A 96 9.66 -8.62 3.23
C SER A 96 10.17 -7.31 2.63
N MET A 97 11.25 -6.70 3.16
CA MET A 97 11.76 -5.43 2.65
C MET A 97 12.07 -5.42 1.15
N PRO A 98 12.75 -6.43 0.56
CA PRO A 98 13.01 -6.44 -0.88
C PRO A 98 11.74 -6.42 -1.72
N LEU A 99 10.70 -7.13 -1.27
CA LEU A 99 9.39 -7.14 -1.91
C LEU A 99 8.75 -5.75 -1.85
N TYR A 100 8.80 -5.06 -0.70
CA TYR A 100 8.27 -3.71 -0.56
C TYR A 100 8.98 -2.69 -1.45
N VAL A 101 10.29 -2.82 -1.62
CA VAL A 101 11.05 -1.94 -2.53
C VAL A 101 10.59 -2.13 -3.98
N TYR A 102 10.40 -3.37 -4.44
CA TYR A 102 9.87 -3.65 -5.77
C TYR A 102 8.45 -3.12 -5.94
N PHE A 103 7.60 -3.34 -4.93
CA PHE A 103 6.21 -2.90 -4.94
C PHE A 103 6.07 -1.37 -4.96
N LEU A 104 6.92 -0.66 -4.20
CA LEU A 104 6.99 0.81 -4.23
C LEU A 104 7.36 1.35 -5.61
N LYS A 105 8.32 0.72 -6.31
CA LYS A 105 8.67 1.12 -7.67
C LYS A 105 7.47 1.01 -8.61
N TYR A 106 6.79 -0.14 -8.58
CA TYR A 106 5.60 -0.38 -9.39
C TYR A 106 4.46 0.62 -9.07
N ILE A 107 4.23 0.93 -7.79
CA ILE A 107 3.23 1.93 -7.40
C ILE A 107 3.59 3.31 -7.95
N PHE A 108 4.85 3.74 -7.85
CA PHE A 108 5.24 5.07 -8.36
C PHE A 108 5.09 5.19 -9.87
N GLU A 109 5.42 4.15 -10.63
CA GLU A 109 5.19 4.10 -12.09
C GLU A 109 3.69 4.17 -12.40
N LYS A 110 2.86 3.41 -11.67
CA LYS A 110 1.41 3.42 -11.86
C LYS A 110 0.77 4.77 -11.51
N ILE A 111 1.17 5.40 -10.41
CA ILE A 111 0.67 6.73 -10.01
C ILE A 111 0.96 7.77 -11.08
N TYR A 112 2.13 7.68 -11.72
CA TYR A 112 2.46 8.57 -12.83
C TYR A 112 1.44 8.41 -13.97
N ASP A 113 1.18 7.19 -14.42
CA ASP A 113 0.19 6.92 -15.47
C ASP A 113 -1.22 7.41 -15.08
N ASP A 114 -1.63 7.17 -13.83
CA ASP A 114 -2.94 7.57 -13.29
C ASP A 114 -3.11 9.11 -13.31
N ILE A 115 -2.04 9.89 -13.05
CA ILE A 115 -2.06 11.35 -13.15
C ILE A 115 -2.27 11.81 -14.61
N PHE A 116 -1.61 11.16 -15.58
CA PHE A 116 -1.79 11.51 -16.99
C PHE A 116 -3.17 11.19 -17.52
N ILE A 117 -3.77 10.09 -17.04
CA ILE A 117 -5.16 9.73 -17.34
C ILE A 117 -6.09 10.80 -16.77
N LEU A 118 -5.88 11.21 -15.52
CA LEU A 118 -6.69 12.25 -14.89
C LEU A 118 -6.66 13.56 -15.69
N PHE A 119 -5.48 14.02 -16.11
CA PHE A 119 -5.37 15.21 -16.95
C PHE A 119 -6.04 15.07 -18.33
N SER A 120 -6.19 13.85 -18.85
CA SER A 120 -6.92 13.63 -20.11
C SER A 120 -8.44 13.62 -19.95
N LEU A 121 -8.94 13.48 -18.72
CA LEU A 121 -10.36 13.47 -18.40
C LEU A 121 -10.91 14.86 -18.02
N MET A 122 -10.01 15.81 -17.69
CA MET A 122 -10.26 17.22 -17.34
C MET A 122 -10.37 18.11 -18.58
#